data_AF-A0A0P1GA72-F1
#
_entry.id   AF-A0A0P1GA72-F1
#
_cell.length_a   1.000
_cell.length_b   1.000
_cell.length_c   1.000
_cell.angle_alpha   90.00
_cell.angle_beta   90.00
_cell.angle_gamma   90.00
#
_symmetry.space_group_name_H-M   'P 1'
#
loop_
_entity.id
_entity.type
_entity.pdbx_description
1 polymer ?
#
loop_
_entity_poly.entity_id
_entity_poly.type
_entity_poly.pdbx_seq_one_letter_code
_entity_poly.pdbx_strand_id
1 'polypeptide(L)'
;MPFETSAPILERFAPTEEAQEVISAEMTPAETVAALLKEELLSDLANFFAHGMPPREGVCWAVAVHRDVAKALGRKIVPDVAAILALAENWVRDPQEGRRVQLMQAGETRNSSDPVSWLCNAVAWNGSGSMGPVDGPVVLPPKGLHASALLGAVALLVGDTKDGFQVVLNSAYQRGLEVAEGGWPLADLAQSDGV
;
A
#
# COMPACT_ATOMS: atom_id res chain seq x y z
N MET A 1 -8.06 11.21 3.02
CA MET A 1 -8.34 10.16 4.03
C MET A 1 -9.68 10.41 4.71
N PRO A 2 -10.45 9.38 5.11
CA PRO A 2 -11.85 9.53 5.57
C PRO A 2 -11.98 9.77 7.08
N PHE A 3 -11.08 10.53 7.71
CA PHE A 3 -11.09 10.77 9.16
C PHE A 3 -11.05 12.27 9.45
N GLU A 4 -11.81 12.70 10.46
CA GLU A 4 -11.79 14.09 10.94
C GLU A 4 -10.53 14.38 11.75
N THR A 5 -10.09 13.44 12.58
CA THR A 5 -8.86 13.51 13.37
C THR A 5 -7.96 12.30 13.09
N SER A 6 -6.70 12.40 13.49
CA SER A 6 -5.68 11.37 13.31
C SER A 6 -5.79 10.25 14.36
N ALA A 7 -6.56 10.42 15.44
CA ALA A 7 -6.74 9.43 16.49
C ALA A 7 -7.02 8.00 15.97
N PRO A 8 -7.97 7.77 15.05
CA PRO A 8 -8.29 6.41 14.58
C PRO A 8 -7.17 5.75 13.78
N ILE A 9 -6.21 6.54 13.27
CA ILE A 9 -5.06 6.08 12.50
C ILE A 9 -3.91 5.78 13.47
N LEU A 10 -3.61 6.71 14.38
CA LEU A 10 -2.52 6.60 15.36
C LEU A 10 -2.75 5.49 16.40
N GLU A 11 -3.99 5.05 16.62
CA GLU A 11 -4.29 3.85 17.43
C GLU A 11 -3.83 2.53 16.77
N ARG A 12 -3.48 2.54 15.48
CA ARG A 12 -3.22 1.31 14.69
C ARG A 12 -1.74 0.93 14.58
N PHE A 13 -0.84 1.85 14.91
CA PHE A 13 0.60 1.63 14.88
C PHE A 13 1.26 2.51 15.96
N ALA A 14 2.49 2.19 16.34
CA ALA A 14 3.27 3.01 17.26
C ALA A 14 4.17 3.96 16.45
N PRO A 15 3.94 5.28 16.47
CA PRO A 15 4.86 6.23 15.87
C PRO A 15 6.19 6.24 16.61
N THR A 16 7.26 6.62 15.90
CA THR A 16 8.59 6.84 16.50
C THR A 16 8.55 7.93 17.59
N GLU A 17 9.57 7.97 18.45
CA GLU A 17 9.67 9.00 19.50
C GLU A 17 9.71 10.39 18.87
N GLU A 18 10.46 10.56 17.78
CA GLU A 18 10.56 11.80 17.01
C GLU A 18 9.20 12.21 16.40
N ALA A 19 8.42 11.25 15.89
CA ALA A 19 7.08 11.53 15.38
C ALA A 19 6.14 12.00 16.49
N GLN A 20 6.21 11.39 17.68
CA GLN A 20 5.37 11.75 18.83
C GLN A 20 5.60 13.18 19.32
N GLU A 21 6.76 13.78 19.07
CA GLU A 21 7.04 15.18 19.41
C GLU A 21 6.29 16.18 18.52
N VAL A 22 5.90 15.77 17.30
CA VAL A 22 5.37 16.68 16.28
C VAL A 22 3.95 16.36 15.81
N ILE A 23 3.39 15.20 16.18
CA ILE A 23 2.02 14.79 15.84
C ILE A 23 1.15 14.64 17.08
N SER A 24 -0.17 14.78 16.90
CA SER A 24 -1.15 14.54 17.95
C SER A 24 -2.42 13.90 17.39
N ALA A 25 -3.13 13.16 18.24
CA ALA A 25 -4.41 12.53 17.91
C ALA A 25 -5.49 13.54 17.48
N GLU A 26 -5.40 14.79 17.96
CA GLU A 26 -6.34 15.88 17.65
C GLU A 26 -6.09 16.54 16.29
N MET A 27 -4.91 16.33 15.69
CA MET A 27 -4.63 16.85 14.35
C MET A 27 -5.55 16.20 13.32
N THR A 28 -5.89 16.93 12.28
CA THR A 28 -6.46 16.33 11.07
C THR A 28 -5.41 15.45 10.38
N PRO A 29 -5.83 14.46 9.55
CA PRO A 29 -4.88 13.66 8.78
C PRO A 29 -3.97 14.50 7.87
N ALA A 30 -4.47 15.62 7.34
CA ALA A 30 -3.68 16.53 6.51
C ALA A 30 -2.59 17.25 7.32
N GLU A 31 -2.92 17.72 8.53
CA GLU A 31 -1.95 18.33 9.44
C GLU A 31 -0.88 17.33 9.90
N THR A 32 -1.27 16.09 10.22
CA THR A 32 -0.32 15.03 10.58
C THR A 32 0.62 14.70 9.42
N VAL A 33 0.11 14.57 8.19
CA VAL A 33 0.93 14.37 6.99
C VAL A 33 1.92 15.53 6.81
N ALA A 34 1.46 16.78 6.95
CA ALA A 34 2.31 17.95 6.83
C ALA A 34 3.40 18.01 7.91
N ALA A 35 3.07 17.65 9.16
CA ALA A 35 4.02 17.61 10.28
C ALA A 35 5.10 16.54 10.09
N LEU A 36 4.71 15.31 9.74
CA LEU A 36 5.65 14.21 9.47
C LEU A 36 6.55 14.52 8.27
N LEU A 37 6.00 15.13 7.22
CA LEU A 37 6.76 15.54 6.04
C LEU A 37 7.78 16.63 6.37
N LYS A 38 7.40 17.63 7.16
CA LYS A 38 8.28 18.74 7.55
C LYS A 38 9.53 18.26 8.26
N GLU A 39 9.42 17.20 9.07
CA GLU A 39 10.53 16.59 9.80
C GLU A 39 11.17 15.41 9.06
N GLU A 40 10.78 15.16 7.79
CA GLU A 40 11.29 14.07 6.95
C GLU A 40 11.12 12.67 7.59
N LEU A 41 10.08 12.46 8.40
CA LEU A 41 9.78 11.20 9.09
C LEU A 41 9.05 10.22 8.15
N LEU A 42 9.75 9.78 7.10
CA LEU A 42 9.16 9.05 5.98
C LEU A 42 8.61 7.67 6.36
N SER A 43 9.23 6.99 7.33
CA SER A 43 8.75 5.68 7.82
C SER A 43 7.41 5.81 8.56
N ASP A 44 7.27 6.81 9.43
CA ASP A 44 6.01 7.12 10.12
C ASP A 44 4.94 7.55 9.12
N LEU A 45 5.33 8.33 8.10
CA LEU A 45 4.42 8.76 7.06
C LEU A 45 3.87 7.58 6.23
N ALA A 46 4.73 6.61 5.89
CA ALA A 46 4.30 5.38 5.21
C ALA A 46 3.33 4.56 6.07
N ASN A 47 3.60 4.44 7.38
CA ASN A 47 2.66 3.81 8.33
C ASN A 47 1.33 4.56 8.37
N PHE A 48 1.38 5.89 8.47
CA PHE A 48 0.20 6.73 8.52
C PHE A 48 -0.68 6.57 7.27
N PHE A 49 -0.07 6.54 6.08
CA PHE A 49 -0.80 6.27 4.84
C PHE A 49 -1.41 4.87 4.81
N ALA A 50 -0.63 3.83 5.09
CA ALA A 50 -1.11 2.45 5.06
C ALA A 50 -2.30 2.23 6.01
N HIS A 51 -2.26 2.84 7.20
CA HIS A 51 -3.31 2.72 8.21
C HIS A 51 -4.47 3.71 8.02
N GLY A 52 -4.26 4.81 7.31
CA GLY A 52 -5.23 5.90 7.13
C GLY A 52 -6.03 5.83 5.83
N MET A 53 -5.55 5.11 4.82
CA MET A 53 -6.28 4.94 3.56
C MET A 53 -7.33 3.82 3.66
N PRO A 54 -8.48 3.94 2.96
CA PRO A 54 -9.31 2.78 2.73
C PRO A 54 -8.57 1.74 1.86
N PRO A 55 -8.95 0.46 1.92
CA PRO A 55 -8.15 -0.61 1.31
C PRO A 55 -7.91 -0.46 -0.19
N ARG A 56 -8.89 0.04 -0.95
CA ARG A 56 -8.78 0.18 -2.42
C ARG A 56 -7.75 1.25 -2.79
N GLU A 57 -7.78 2.37 -2.11
CA GLU A 57 -6.84 3.49 -2.22
C GLU A 57 -5.44 3.06 -1.79
N GLY A 58 -5.33 2.32 -0.69
CA GLY A 58 -4.05 1.78 -0.23
C GLY A 58 -3.41 0.81 -1.23
N VAL A 59 -4.19 -0.06 -1.86
CA VAL A 59 -3.69 -0.93 -2.95
C VAL A 59 -3.32 -0.11 -4.18
N CYS A 60 -4.09 0.93 -4.52
CA CYS A 60 -3.75 1.86 -5.60
C CYS A 60 -2.37 2.50 -5.36
N TRP A 61 -2.14 2.97 -4.13
CA TRP A 61 -0.86 3.50 -3.67
C TRP A 61 0.28 2.48 -3.83
N ALA A 62 0.14 1.28 -3.28
CA ALA A 62 1.19 0.27 -3.33
C ALA A 62 1.56 -0.13 -4.77
N VAL A 63 0.58 -0.31 -5.66
CA VAL A 63 0.87 -0.64 -7.08
C VAL A 63 1.63 0.49 -7.78
N ALA A 64 1.25 1.75 -7.53
CA ALA A 64 1.96 2.90 -8.09
C ALA A 64 3.42 2.94 -7.61
N VAL A 65 3.66 2.66 -6.33
CA VAL A 65 5.02 2.58 -5.76
C VAL A 65 5.84 1.47 -6.41
N HIS A 66 5.26 0.27 -6.59
CA HIS A 66 5.93 -0.82 -7.32
C HIS A 66 6.40 -0.39 -8.72
N ARG A 67 5.56 0.31 -9.47
CA ARG A 67 5.88 0.76 -10.84
C ARG A 67 6.94 1.86 -10.87
N ASP A 68 6.80 2.86 -10.00
CA ASP A 68 7.77 3.95 -9.87
C ASP A 68 9.15 3.42 -9.50
N VAL A 69 9.23 2.53 -8.50
CA VAL A 69 10.49 1.95 -8.02
C VAL A 69 11.15 1.11 -9.11
N ALA A 70 10.38 0.28 -9.81
CA ALA A 70 10.92 -0.51 -10.92
C ALA A 70 11.50 0.38 -12.03
N LYS A 71 10.79 1.45 -12.40
CA LYS A 71 11.24 2.43 -13.39
C LYS A 71 12.49 3.17 -12.93
N ALA A 72 12.49 3.71 -11.71
CA ALA A 72 13.57 4.52 -11.17
C ALA A 72 14.87 3.73 -10.99
N LEU A 73 14.78 2.44 -10.63
CA LEU A 73 15.92 1.56 -10.44
C LEU A 73 16.31 0.76 -11.70
N GLY A 74 15.62 0.98 -12.83
CA GLY A 74 15.85 0.22 -14.07
C GLY A 74 15.61 -1.28 -13.92
N ARG A 75 14.78 -1.70 -12.95
CA ARG A 75 14.48 -3.10 -12.68
C ARG A 75 13.44 -3.61 -13.68
N LYS A 76 13.76 -4.69 -14.38
CA LYS A 76 12.80 -5.38 -15.23
C LYS A 76 11.74 -6.06 -14.36
N ILE A 77 10.48 -5.65 -14.51
CA ILE A 77 9.36 -6.40 -13.94
C ILE A 77 9.21 -7.69 -14.74
N VAL A 78 9.39 -8.82 -14.06
CA VAL A 78 9.24 -10.14 -14.66
C VAL A 78 7.76 -10.44 -14.95
N PRO A 79 7.43 -11.28 -15.96
CA PRO A 79 6.06 -11.43 -16.45
C PRO A 79 5.04 -11.86 -15.39
N ASP A 80 5.43 -12.70 -14.43
CA ASP A 80 4.56 -13.14 -13.34
C ASP A 80 4.19 -11.99 -12.40
N VAL A 81 5.16 -11.15 -12.01
CA VAL A 81 4.92 -9.94 -11.21
C VAL A 81 4.08 -8.94 -12.00
N ALA A 82 4.36 -8.74 -13.29
CA ALA A 82 3.60 -7.83 -14.15
C ALA A 82 2.12 -8.24 -14.23
N ALA A 83 1.83 -9.53 -14.35
CA ALA A 83 0.47 -10.05 -14.37
C ALA A 83 -0.28 -9.78 -13.05
N ILE A 84 0.41 -9.92 -11.90
CA ILE A 84 -0.18 -9.62 -10.59
C ILE A 84 -0.46 -8.13 -10.42
N LEU A 85 0.47 -7.25 -10.82
CA LEU A 85 0.26 -5.80 -10.76
C LEU A 85 -0.92 -5.37 -11.64
N ALA A 86 -1.03 -5.91 -12.86
CA ALA A 86 -2.17 -5.66 -13.74
C ALA A 86 -3.50 -6.19 -13.16
N LEU A 87 -3.48 -7.35 -12.50
CA LEU A 87 -4.66 -7.88 -11.83
C LEU A 87 -5.08 -7.01 -10.63
N ALA A 88 -4.11 -6.52 -9.84
CA ALA A 88 -4.35 -5.58 -8.75
C ALA A 88 -4.91 -4.24 -9.25
N GLU A 89 -4.39 -3.70 -10.35
CA GLU A 89 -4.95 -2.51 -11.03
C GLU A 89 -6.40 -2.71 -11.46
N ASN A 90 -6.70 -3.86 -12.06
CA ASN A 90 -8.06 -4.20 -12.44
C ASN A 90 -8.99 -4.32 -11.23
N TRP A 91 -8.49 -4.86 -10.11
CA TRP A 91 -9.23 -4.89 -8.85
C TRP A 91 -9.43 -3.47 -8.27
N VAL A 92 -8.43 -2.59 -8.33
CA VAL A 92 -8.57 -1.19 -7.89
C VAL A 92 -9.63 -0.45 -8.71
N ARG A 93 -9.70 -0.71 -10.03
CA ARG A 93 -10.70 -0.12 -10.92
C ARG A 93 -12.11 -0.62 -10.65
N ASP A 94 -12.24 -1.92 -10.41
CA ASP A 94 -13.51 -2.61 -10.20
C ASP A 94 -13.31 -3.76 -9.19
N PRO A 95 -13.53 -3.50 -7.88
CA PRO A 95 -13.14 -4.40 -6.78
C PRO A 95 -14.09 -5.58 -6.62
N GLN A 96 -14.13 -6.44 -7.62
CA GLN A 96 -14.95 -7.65 -7.65
C GLN A 96 -14.33 -8.78 -6.83
N GLU A 97 -15.18 -9.55 -6.16
CA GLU A 97 -14.74 -10.68 -5.31
C GLU A 97 -13.93 -11.71 -6.09
N GLY A 98 -14.30 -12.00 -7.34
CA GLY A 98 -13.55 -12.92 -8.19
C GLY A 98 -12.10 -12.48 -8.40
N ARG A 99 -11.83 -11.19 -8.59
CA ARG A 99 -10.46 -10.65 -8.71
C ARG A 99 -9.73 -10.68 -7.37
N ARG A 100 -10.43 -10.40 -6.27
CA ARG A 100 -9.87 -10.51 -4.91
C ARG A 100 -9.37 -11.93 -4.63
N VAL A 101 -10.19 -12.95 -4.95
CA VAL A 101 -9.84 -14.36 -4.79
C VAL A 101 -8.68 -14.76 -5.70
N GLN A 102 -8.65 -14.30 -6.96
CA GLN A 102 -7.52 -14.55 -7.86
C GLN A 102 -6.20 -13.99 -7.31
N LEU A 103 -6.22 -12.78 -6.73
CA LEU A 103 -5.05 -12.18 -6.07
C LEU A 103 -4.64 -12.98 -4.83
N MET A 104 -5.61 -13.38 -4.00
CA MET A 104 -5.34 -14.23 -2.83
C MET A 104 -4.60 -15.51 -3.22
N GLN A 105 -5.12 -16.26 -4.20
CA GLN A 105 -4.49 -17.49 -4.70
C GLN A 105 -3.12 -17.23 -5.34
N ALA A 106 -2.95 -16.12 -6.07
CA ALA A 106 -1.66 -15.75 -6.62
C ALA A 106 -0.61 -15.52 -5.52
N GLY A 107 -1.00 -14.90 -4.40
CA GLY A 107 -0.14 -14.68 -3.23
C GLY A 107 0.26 -15.96 -2.50
N GLU A 108 -0.65 -16.93 -2.35
CA GLU A 108 -0.41 -18.21 -1.65
C GLU A 108 0.76 -19.03 -2.24
N THR A 109 1.06 -18.84 -3.52
CA THR A 109 2.15 -19.56 -4.21
C THR A 109 3.53 -18.91 -4.07
N ARG A 110 3.63 -17.75 -3.40
CA ARG A 110 4.82 -16.90 -3.37
C ARG A 110 5.48 -16.87 -1.99
N ASN A 111 6.78 -16.62 -1.96
CA ASN A 111 7.53 -16.47 -0.71
C ASN A 111 7.15 -15.16 0.01
N SER A 112 7.22 -15.15 1.34
CA SER A 112 7.02 -13.95 2.16
C SER A 112 8.10 -12.87 1.99
N SER A 113 9.23 -13.18 1.35
CA SER A 113 10.24 -12.17 0.95
C SER A 113 9.88 -11.44 -0.34
N ASP A 114 8.82 -11.87 -1.04
CA ASP A 114 8.38 -11.25 -2.28
C ASP A 114 7.42 -10.07 -2.01
N PRO A 115 7.78 -8.84 -2.42
CA PRO A 115 6.91 -7.67 -2.28
C PRO A 115 5.51 -7.88 -2.84
N VAL A 116 5.36 -8.56 -3.98
CA VAL A 116 4.05 -8.73 -4.61
C VAL A 116 3.18 -9.77 -3.90
N SER A 117 3.77 -10.67 -3.10
CA SER A 117 3.02 -11.56 -2.20
C SER A 117 2.24 -10.74 -1.15
N TRP A 118 2.87 -9.70 -0.60
CA TRP A 118 2.23 -8.81 0.35
C TRP A 118 1.19 -7.90 -0.30
N LEU A 119 1.38 -7.50 -1.56
CA LEU A 119 0.34 -6.80 -2.32
C LEU A 119 -0.92 -7.67 -2.48
N CYS A 120 -0.74 -8.95 -2.85
CA CYS A 120 -1.83 -9.91 -2.89
C CYS A 120 -2.54 -10.03 -1.53
N ASN A 121 -1.77 -10.14 -0.45
CA ASN A 121 -2.30 -10.19 0.91
C ASN A 121 -3.07 -8.93 1.29
N ALA A 122 -2.61 -7.73 0.89
CA ALA A 122 -3.32 -6.49 1.14
C ALA A 122 -4.72 -6.50 0.50
N VAL A 123 -4.84 -7.04 -0.72
CA VAL A 123 -6.13 -7.22 -1.39
C VAL A 123 -6.94 -8.32 -0.72
N ALA A 124 -6.34 -9.46 -0.39
CA ALA A 124 -7.03 -10.57 0.26
C ALA A 124 -7.60 -10.18 1.64
N TRP A 125 -6.87 -9.37 2.41
CA TRP A 125 -7.17 -8.99 3.79
C TRP A 125 -7.91 -7.65 3.92
N ASN A 126 -8.48 -7.16 2.81
CA ASN A 126 -9.16 -5.86 2.75
C ASN A 126 -10.48 -5.79 3.55
N GLY A 127 -10.99 -6.92 4.06
CA GLY A 127 -12.22 -7.01 4.86
C GLY A 127 -13.51 -7.28 4.08
N SER A 128 -13.48 -7.34 2.75
CA SER A 128 -14.66 -7.61 1.90
C SER A 128 -14.99 -9.10 1.73
N GLY A 129 -14.06 -10.01 2.05
CA GLY A 129 -14.25 -11.45 1.92
C GLY A 129 -13.37 -12.26 2.87
N SER A 130 -13.50 -13.57 2.80
CA SER A 130 -12.70 -14.51 3.60
C SER A 130 -11.21 -14.43 3.22
N MET A 131 -10.33 -14.45 4.22
CA MET A 131 -8.88 -14.65 4.05
C MET A 131 -8.46 -16.12 4.15
N GLY A 132 -9.40 -17.03 4.38
CA GLY A 132 -9.17 -18.48 4.35
C GLY A 132 -9.28 -19.07 2.94
N PRO A 133 -8.97 -20.37 2.77
CA PRO A 133 -9.11 -21.06 1.49
C PRO A 133 -10.52 -20.96 0.91
N VAL A 134 -10.65 -20.97 -0.42
CA VAL A 134 -11.93 -20.80 -1.14
C VAL A 134 -13.00 -21.80 -0.70
N ASP A 135 -12.61 -23.07 -0.49
CA ASP A 135 -13.50 -24.15 -0.04
C ASP A 135 -13.40 -24.40 1.48
N GLY A 136 -12.71 -23.51 2.20
CA GLY A 136 -12.47 -23.59 3.64
C GLY A 136 -13.54 -22.88 4.48
N PRO A 137 -13.42 -22.94 5.81
CA PRO A 137 -14.25 -22.11 6.68
C PRO A 137 -14.00 -20.62 6.41
N VAL A 138 -15.05 -19.81 6.56
CA VAL A 138 -14.92 -18.35 6.48
C VAL A 138 -14.07 -17.86 7.63
N VAL A 139 -12.96 -17.19 7.30
CA VAL A 139 -12.08 -16.51 8.26
C VAL A 139 -12.00 -15.06 7.82
N LEU A 140 -12.52 -14.14 8.64
CA LEU A 140 -12.45 -12.72 8.32
C LEU A 140 -11.12 -12.12 8.81
N PRO A 141 -10.48 -11.24 8.03
CA PRO A 141 -9.26 -10.59 8.47
C PRO A 141 -9.55 -9.66 9.66
N PRO A 142 -8.65 -9.61 10.67
CA PRO A 142 -8.67 -8.57 11.69
C PRO A 142 -8.70 -7.18 11.06
N LYS A 143 -9.39 -6.25 11.73
CA LYS A 143 -9.47 -4.85 11.30
C LYS A 143 -8.06 -4.28 11.12
N GLY A 144 -7.78 -3.71 9.96
CA GLY A 144 -6.50 -3.08 9.66
C GLY A 144 -5.39 -4.03 9.19
N LEU A 145 -5.62 -5.34 9.09
CA LEU A 145 -4.57 -6.29 8.67
C LEU A 145 -4.02 -6.00 7.26
N HIS A 146 -4.85 -5.49 6.34
CA HIS A 146 -4.39 -5.05 5.02
C HIS A 146 -3.31 -3.97 5.08
N ALA A 147 -3.31 -3.08 6.09
CA ALA A 147 -2.32 -2.02 6.22
C ALA A 147 -0.92 -2.59 6.44
N SER A 148 -0.78 -3.59 7.30
CA SER A 148 0.49 -4.30 7.50
C SER A 148 0.98 -4.96 6.21
N ALA A 149 0.06 -5.48 5.40
CA ALA A 149 0.41 -6.05 4.10
C ALA A 149 0.81 -4.98 3.06
N LEU A 150 0.18 -3.81 3.06
CA LEU A 150 0.61 -2.68 2.24
C LEU A 150 2.04 -2.24 2.60
N LEU A 151 2.34 -2.16 3.90
CA LEU A 151 3.69 -1.84 4.37
C LEU A 151 4.71 -2.90 3.94
N GLY A 152 4.37 -4.18 4.03
CA GLY A 152 5.22 -5.26 3.52
C GLY A 152 5.47 -5.15 2.01
N ALA A 153 4.42 -4.84 1.24
CA ALA A 153 4.50 -4.67 -0.21
C ALA A 153 5.44 -3.51 -0.61
N VAL A 154 5.43 -2.42 0.15
CA VAL A 154 6.29 -1.26 -0.09
C VAL A 154 7.71 -1.47 0.45
N ALA A 155 7.85 -1.89 1.71
CA ALA A 155 9.15 -1.97 2.39
C ALA A 155 10.10 -2.99 1.75
N LEU A 156 9.58 -4.11 1.23
CA LEU A 156 10.41 -5.13 0.58
C LEU A 156 10.96 -4.69 -0.79
N LEU A 157 10.49 -3.58 -1.37
CA LEU A 157 11.02 -3.05 -2.62
C LEU A 157 12.42 -2.45 -2.48
N VAL A 158 12.87 -2.12 -1.26
CA VAL A 158 14.15 -1.45 -0.99
C VAL A 158 15.32 -2.22 -1.61
N GLY A 159 15.28 -3.55 -1.54
CA GLY A 159 16.40 -4.42 -1.93
C GLY A 159 17.64 -4.18 -1.05
N ASP A 160 18.84 -4.39 -1.59
CA ASP A 160 20.09 -4.42 -0.80
C ASP A 160 20.92 -3.11 -0.89
N THR A 161 20.34 -2.02 -1.39
CA THR A 161 21.08 -0.78 -1.67
C THR A 161 20.50 0.42 -0.94
N LYS A 162 21.37 1.34 -0.48
CA LYS A 162 20.94 2.63 0.10
C LYS A 162 20.12 3.46 -0.89
N ASP A 163 20.49 3.44 -2.17
CA ASP A 163 19.75 4.16 -3.21
C ASP A 163 18.33 3.60 -3.39
N GLY A 164 18.18 2.27 -3.31
CA GLY A 164 16.87 1.61 -3.34
C GLY A 164 15.98 2.03 -2.18
N PHE A 165 16.55 2.23 -0.98
CA PHE A 165 15.81 2.71 0.18
C PHE A 165 15.21 4.10 -0.07
N GLN A 166 16.04 5.03 -0.54
CA GLN A 166 15.58 6.40 -0.81
C GLN A 166 14.53 6.45 -1.93
N VAL A 167 14.70 5.64 -2.99
CA VAL A 167 13.74 5.57 -4.10
C VAL A 167 12.37 5.08 -3.62
N VAL A 168 12.34 4.03 -2.78
CA VAL A 168 11.10 3.50 -2.21
C VAL A 168 10.42 4.54 -1.33
N LEU A 169 11.14 5.16 -0.40
CA LEU A 169 10.55 6.17 0.48
C LEU A 169 10.02 7.37 -0.28
N ASN A 170 10.76 7.86 -1.27
CA ASN A 170 10.32 9.00 -2.09
C ASN A 170 9.05 8.66 -2.89
N SER A 171 8.98 7.48 -3.50
CA SER A 171 7.79 7.08 -4.25
C SER A 171 6.60 6.81 -3.31
N ALA A 172 6.84 6.13 -2.19
CA ALA A 172 5.83 5.90 -1.16
C ALA A 172 5.23 7.21 -0.65
N TYR A 173 6.05 8.23 -0.46
CA TYR A 173 5.61 9.58 -0.09
C TYR A 173 4.78 10.23 -1.19
N GLN A 174 5.34 10.38 -2.40
CA GLN A 174 4.69 11.12 -3.49
C GLN A 174 3.33 10.53 -3.84
N ARG A 175 3.26 9.21 -3.97
CA ARG A 175 1.99 8.50 -4.25
C ARG A 175 1.07 8.48 -3.05
N GLY A 176 1.63 8.45 -1.85
CA GLY A 176 0.85 8.48 -0.62
C GLY A 176 0.11 9.81 -0.47
N LEU A 177 0.80 10.92 -0.72
CA LEU A 177 0.21 12.26 -0.71
C LEU A 177 -0.87 12.39 -1.79
N GLU A 178 -0.56 12.00 -3.03
CA GLU A 178 -1.51 12.03 -4.15
C GLU A 178 -2.83 11.29 -3.79
N VAL A 179 -2.74 10.08 -3.24
CA VAL A 179 -3.92 9.30 -2.83
C VAL A 179 -4.60 9.90 -1.60
N ALA A 180 -3.84 10.42 -0.63
CA ALA A 180 -4.40 11.04 0.58
C ALA A 180 -5.27 12.27 0.25
N GLU A 181 -4.91 13.01 -0.80
CA GLU A 181 -5.60 14.17 -1.37
C GLU A 181 -6.75 13.80 -2.33
N GLY A 182 -6.97 12.50 -2.57
CA GLY A 182 -8.07 11.97 -3.40
C GLY A 182 -7.70 11.64 -4.84
N GLY A 183 -6.41 11.68 -5.18
CA GLY A 183 -5.87 11.25 -6.47
C GLY A 183 -5.88 9.72 -6.65
N TRP A 184 -5.74 9.30 -7.91
CA TRP A 184 -5.72 7.90 -8.33
C TRP A 184 -4.54 7.66 -9.28
N PRO A 185 -3.32 7.38 -8.76
CA PRO A 185 -2.09 7.35 -9.58
C PRO A 185 -2.08 6.31 -10.71
N LEU A 186 -3.03 5.36 -10.70
CA LEU A 186 -3.19 4.34 -11.73
C LEU A 186 -4.18 4.73 -12.83
N ALA A 187 -4.90 5.86 -12.69
CA ALA A 187 -5.91 6.29 -13.67
C ALA A 187 -5.27 6.62 -15.04
N ASP A 188 -4.04 7.15 -15.03
CA ASP A 188 -3.33 7.59 -16.23
C ASP A 188 -2.55 6.48 -16.95
N LEU A 189 -2.30 5.34 -16.28
CA LEU A 189 -1.54 4.22 -16.85
C LEU A 189 -2.29 3.47 -17.97
N ALA A 190 -3.61 3.63 -18.06
CA ALA A 190 -4.43 3.00 -19.09
C ALA A 190 -4.24 3.58 -20.50
N GLN A 191 -3.46 4.67 -20.64
CA GLN A 191 -3.19 5.30 -21.94
C GLN A 191 -1.79 4.98 -22.51
N SER A 192 -0.90 4.34 -21.74
CA SER A 192 0.50 4.12 -22.16
C SER A 192 0.80 2.71 -22.71
N ASP A 193 -0.09 1.74 -22.54
CA ASP A 193 0.10 0.37 -23.05
C ASP A 193 -0.47 0.15 -24.47
N GLY A 194 -0.65 1.26 -25.21
CA GLY A 194 -1.20 1.26 -26.56
C GLY A 194 -0.34 2.04 -27.56
N VAL A 195 0.91 1.61 -27.77
CA VAL A 195 1.68 1.81 -29.02
C VAL A 195 2.59 0.61 -29.24
#